data_AF-A0A2M6W0Q4-F1
#
_entry.id   AF-A0A2M6W0Q4-F1
#
_cell.length_a   1.000
_cell.length_b   1.000
_cell.length_c   1.000
_cell.angle_alpha   90.00
_cell.angle_beta   90.00
_cell.angle_gamma   90.00
#
_symmetry.space_group_name_H-M   'P 1'
#
loop_
_entity.id
_entity.type
_entity.pdbx_description
1 polymer ?
#
loop_
_entity_poly.entity_id
_entity_poly.type
_entity_poly.pdbx_seq_one_letter_code
_entity_poly.pdbx_strand_id
1 'polypeptide(L)'
;MEEEVADQKHLLLALPQEKEQTEHRTIHDAQQEVKAWTHTIGVRPFSPLTNMGVLTEEVGEVARLLIRIHGDQSFKHGEDADDLGDELADVLFSLLCIANQNNIHLSEAFEKNMQKKTHRDATRHRDNPKLSS
;
A
#
# COMPACT_ATOMS: atom_id res chain seq x y z
N MET A 1 -46.21 -48.87 -21.64
CA MET A 1 -46.48 -47.42 -21.56
C MET A 1 -45.58 -46.91 -20.46
N GLU A 2 -44.34 -46.49 -20.73
CA GLU A 2 -43.99 -45.24 -21.47
C GLU A 2 -44.80 -44.08 -20.89
N GLU A 3 -44.28 -43.00 -20.32
CA GLU A 3 -42.98 -42.33 -20.20
C GLU A 3 -42.94 -41.84 -18.73
N GLU A 4 -41.82 -41.48 -18.08
CA GLU A 4 -41.14 -40.21 -18.30
C GLU A 4 -39.83 -40.22 -17.50
N VAL A 5 -38.73 -40.34 -18.23
CA VAL A 5 -37.38 -40.10 -17.74
C VAL A 5 -37.17 -38.59 -17.72
N ALA A 6 -37.59 -37.93 -16.64
CA ALA A 6 -37.47 -36.48 -16.52
C ALA A 6 -37.18 -36.06 -15.08
N ASP A 7 -36.06 -36.51 -14.52
CA ASP A 7 -35.41 -35.74 -13.44
C ASP A 7 -33.89 -35.97 -13.37
N GLN A 8 -33.20 -35.84 -14.51
CA GLN A 8 -31.72 -35.81 -14.55
C GLN A 8 -31.18 -34.68 -15.45
N LYS A 9 -31.96 -33.60 -15.64
CA LYS A 9 -31.55 -32.41 -16.42
C LYS A 9 -31.94 -31.09 -15.72
N HIS A 10 -31.66 -30.98 -14.43
CA HIS A 10 -31.54 -29.73 -13.67
C HIS A 10 -30.73 -30.16 -12.43
N LEU A 11 -29.45 -29.90 -12.27
CA LEU A 11 -28.76 -28.63 -12.34
C LEU A 11 -27.26 -28.96 -12.46
N LEU A 12 -26.69 -28.70 -13.63
CA LEU A 12 -25.25 -28.70 -13.85
C LEU A 12 -24.62 -27.63 -12.93
N LEU A 13 -23.59 -28.01 -12.19
CA LEU A 13 -22.45 -27.18 -11.79
C LEU A 13 -22.77 -25.81 -11.14
N ALA A 14 -22.82 -25.79 -9.82
CA ALA A 14 -22.12 -24.74 -9.09
C ALA A 14 -20.88 -25.37 -8.46
N LEU A 15 -19.83 -25.57 -9.26
CA LEU A 15 -18.49 -25.69 -8.68
C LEU A 15 -18.30 -24.45 -7.78
N PRO A 16 -17.75 -24.60 -6.56
CA PRO A 16 -17.35 -23.42 -5.79
C PRO A 16 -16.51 -22.56 -6.72
N GLN A 17 -16.96 -21.33 -6.95
CA GLN A 17 -16.18 -20.34 -7.69
C GLN A 17 -14.82 -20.31 -7.01
N GLU A 18 -13.77 -20.73 -7.72
CA GLU A 18 -12.40 -20.53 -7.27
C GLU A 18 -12.33 -19.07 -6.86
N LYS A 19 -12.02 -18.80 -5.58
CA LYS A 19 -11.77 -17.44 -5.14
C LYS A 19 -10.66 -16.95 -6.05
N GLU A 20 -10.99 -16.00 -6.93
CA GLU A 20 -10.05 -15.35 -7.81
C GLU A 20 -8.88 -14.91 -6.92
N GLN A 21 -7.75 -15.55 -7.11
CA GLN A 21 -6.57 -15.32 -6.31
C GLN A 21 -6.05 -13.96 -6.75
N THR A 22 -6.57 -12.88 -6.15
CA THR A 22 -6.11 -11.52 -6.41
C THR A 22 -4.62 -11.49 -6.14
N GLU A 23 -3.82 -11.46 -7.21
CA GLU A 23 -2.39 -11.34 -7.09
C GLU A 23 -2.08 -9.98 -6.45
N HIS A 24 -1.47 -10.03 -5.27
CA HIS A 24 -1.04 -8.83 -4.57
C HIS A 24 0.27 -8.33 -5.19
N ARG A 25 0.32 -7.05 -5.55
CA ARG A 25 1.56 -6.43 -6.02
C ARG A 25 2.63 -6.47 -4.94
N THR A 26 3.84 -6.85 -5.31
CA THR A 26 5.00 -6.77 -4.42
C THR A 26 5.62 -5.36 -4.44
N ILE A 27 6.49 -5.06 -3.47
CA ILE A 27 7.30 -3.83 -3.48
C ILE A 27 8.15 -3.75 -4.75
N HIS A 28 8.67 -4.89 -5.22
CA HIS A 28 9.47 -4.95 -6.44
C HIS A 28 8.62 -4.57 -7.67
N ASP A 29 7.41 -5.12 -7.78
CA ASP A 29 6.50 -4.83 -8.90
C ASP A 29 6.12 -3.34 -8.92
N ALA A 30 5.79 -2.78 -7.76
CA ALA A 30 5.51 -1.34 -7.62
C ALA A 30 6.71 -0.46 -8.00
N GLN A 31 7.94 -0.84 -7.62
CA GLN A 31 9.14 -0.12 -8.06
C GLN A 31 9.31 -0.13 -9.58
N GLN A 32 9.10 -1.28 -10.23
CA GLN A 32 9.23 -1.39 -11.70
C GLN A 32 8.14 -0.61 -12.43
N GLU A 33 6.91 -0.65 -11.93
CA GLU A 33 5.79 0.09 -12.51
C GLU A 33 6.01 1.60 -12.43
N VAL A 34 6.37 2.14 -11.26
CA VAL A 34 6.67 3.57 -11.10
C VAL A 34 7.86 3.96 -11.98
N LYS A 35 8.88 3.12 -12.06
CA LYS A 35 10.00 3.34 -12.99
C LYS A 35 9.54 3.41 -14.44
N ALA A 36 8.70 2.48 -14.90
CA ALA A 36 8.18 2.50 -16.26
C ALA A 36 7.28 3.74 -16.52
N TRP A 37 6.42 4.09 -15.57
CA TRP A 37 5.53 5.24 -15.65
C TRP A 37 6.33 6.56 -15.76
N THR A 38 7.36 6.73 -14.92
CA THR A 38 8.22 7.93 -14.93
C THR A 38 9.06 8.09 -16.20
N HIS A 39 9.25 7.02 -16.97
CA HIS A 39 9.93 7.06 -18.27
C HIS A 39 8.99 7.25 -19.47
N THR A 40 7.70 6.96 -19.30
CA THR A 40 6.72 6.96 -20.40
C THR A 40 5.79 8.17 -20.33
N ILE A 41 5.16 8.38 -19.19
CA ILE A 41 4.18 9.45 -18.94
C ILE A 41 4.86 10.62 -18.22
N GLY A 42 5.77 10.31 -17.29
CA GLY A 42 6.64 11.32 -16.68
C GLY A 42 7.56 11.95 -17.73
N VAL A 43 7.31 13.21 -18.09
CA VAL A 43 8.10 13.93 -19.11
C VAL A 43 9.61 13.91 -18.80
N ARG A 44 9.98 13.87 -17.50
CA ARG A 44 11.32 13.52 -17.00
C ARG A 44 11.28 13.17 -15.51
N PRO A 45 12.25 12.40 -14.98
CA PRO A 45 12.44 12.26 -13.54
C PRO A 45 12.79 13.62 -12.90
N PHE A 46 12.11 13.96 -11.80
CA PHE A 46 12.46 15.14 -10.99
C PHE A 46 13.84 15.02 -10.36
N SER A 47 14.41 16.14 -9.90
CA SER A 47 15.64 16.10 -9.12
C SER A 47 15.41 15.41 -7.77
N PRO A 48 16.43 14.80 -7.13
CA PRO A 48 16.28 14.20 -5.81
C PRO A 48 15.73 15.17 -4.75
N LEU A 49 16.11 16.46 -4.81
CA LEU A 49 15.62 17.48 -3.89
C LEU A 49 14.15 17.82 -4.13
N THR A 50 13.71 17.81 -5.38
CA THR A 50 12.29 18.01 -5.72
C THR A 50 11.46 16.86 -5.16
N ASN A 51 11.88 15.61 -5.36
CA ASN A 51 11.17 14.46 -4.79
C ASN A 51 11.17 14.46 -3.26
N MET A 52 12.23 14.98 -2.61
CA MET A 52 12.23 15.17 -1.16
C MET A 52 11.19 16.22 -0.72
N GLY A 53 11.05 17.30 -1.49
CA GLY A 53 10.03 18.33 -1.26
C GLY A 53 8.62 17.75 -1.37
N VAL A 54 8.33 17.06 -2.48
CA VAL A 54 7.05 16.37 -2.72
C VAL A 54 6.77 15.37 -1.60
N LEU A 55 7.72 14.49 -1.26
CA LEU A 55 7.54 13.55 -0.15
C LEU A 55 7.16 14.24 1.16
N THR A 56 7.73 15.41 1.45
CA THR A 56 7.43 16.17 2.67
C THR A 56 6.03 16.77 2.63
N GLU A 57 5.60 17.22 1.45
CA GLU A 57 4.24 17.72 1.19
C GLU A 57 3.22 16.61 1.45
N GLU A 58 3.38 15.43 0.82
CA GLU A 58 2.44 14.30 0.97
C GLU A 58 2.37 13.79 2.43
N VAL A 59 3.51 13.75 3.13
CA VAL A 59 3.51 13.41 4.57
C VAL A 59 2.74 14.46 5.39
N GLY A 60 2.76 15.72 4.97
CA GLY A 60 1.98 16.79 5.57
C GLY A 60 0.47 16.60 5.35
N GLU A 61 0.07 16.16 4.15
CA GLU A 61 -1.32 15.80 3.80
C GLU A 61 -1.81 14.63 4.68
N VAL A 62 -1.02 13.56 4.80
CA VAL A 62 -1.30 12.42 5.69
C VAL A 62 -1.46 12.90 7.15
N ALA A 63 -0.53 13.72 7.64
CA ALA A 63 -0.61 14.25 9.01
C ALA A 63 -1.87 15.09 9.22
N ARG A 64 -2.24 15.90 8.22
CA ARG A 64 -3.43 16.76 8.23
C ARG A 64 -4.71 15.93 8.36
N LEU A 65 -4.82 14.81 7.66
CA LEU A 65 -5.95 13.89 7.75
C LEU A 65 -5.97 13.11 9.07
N LEU A 66 -4.83 12.54 9.50
CA LEU A 66 -4.78 11.79 10.77
C LEU A 66 -5.19 12.63 11.98
N ILE A 67 -4.81 13.92 12.02
CA ILE A 67 -5.21 14.83 13.10
C ILE A 67 -6.72 15.12 13.08
N ARG A 68 -7.40 15.00 11.93
CA ARG A 68 -8.85 15.14 11.83
C ARG A 68 -9.60 13.85 12.13
N ILE A 69 -9.08 12.71 11.67
CA ILE A 69 -9.69 11.40 11.87
C ILE A 69 -9.58 10.98 13.35
N HIS A 70 -8.40 11.19 13.95
CA HIS A 70 -8.06 10.65 15.27
C HIS A 70 -7.70 11.71 16.32
N GLY A 71 -7.52 12.96 15.90
CA GLY A 71 -7.22 14.07 16.81
C GLY A 71 -8.43 14.97 17.05
N ASP A 72 -8.15 16.18 17.54
CA ASP A 72 -9.19 17.12 17.99
C ASP A 72 -9.61 18.14 16.92
N GLN A 73 -9.12 18.03 15.68
CA GLN A 73 -9.48 18.96 14.60
C GLN A 73 -10.69 18.48 13.79
N SER A 74 -11.53 19.40 13.36
CA SER A 74 -12.65 19.08 12.45
C SER A 74 -12.21 19.08 10.99
N PHE A 75 -12.88 18.27 10.16
CA PHE A 75 -12.75 18.32 8.70
C PHE A 75 -13.17 19.68 8.14
N LYS A 76 -12.48 20.14 7.10
CA LYS A 76 -12.92 21.28 6.29
C LYS A 76 -13.89 20.81 5.21
N HIS A 77 -14.56 21.76 4.57
CA HIS A 77 -15.46 21.44 3.46
C HIS A 77 -14.70 20.77 2.32
N GLY A 78 -15.14 19.58 1.93
CA GLY A 78 -14.56 18.80 0.83
C GLY A 78 -13.38 17.89 1.22
N GLU A 79 -13.01 17.80 2.50
CA GLU A 79 -12.05 16.79 2.99
C GLU A 79 -12.82 15.59 3.56
N ASP A 80 -12.41 14.36 3.22
CA ASP A 80 -12.98 13.12 3.74
C ASP A 80 -11.90 12.28 4.46
N ALA A 81 -12.31 11.43 5.39
CA ALA A 81 -11.44 10.44 6.01
C ALA A 81 -10.98 9.36 5.01
N ASP A 82 -11.82 9.06 4.01
CA ASP A 82 -11.54 8.07 2.98
C ASP A 82 -10.34 8.47 2.10
N ASP A 83 -10.00 9.77 2.05
CA ASP A 83 -8.85 10.31 1.32
C ASP A 83 -7.49 9.85 1.91
N LEU A 84 -7.46 9.33 3.15
CA LEU A 84 -6.21 8.89 3.78
C LEU A 84 -5.49 7.81 2.98
N GLY A 85 -6.23 6.96 2.27
CA GLY A 85 -5.66 5.94 1.40
C GLY A 85 -4.87 6.54 0.24
N ASP A 86 -5.40 7.60 -0.36
CA ASP A 86 -4.79 8.29 -1.50
C ASP A 86 -3.51 9.02 -1.07
N GLU A 87 -3.56 9.75 0.05
CA GLU A 87 -2.37 10.44 0.58
C GLU A 87 -1.24 9.48 0.97
N LEU A 88 -1.58 8.31 1.53
CA LEU A 88 -0.59 7.25 1.80
C LEU A 88 -0.01 6.66 0.52
N ALA A 89 -0.81 6.58 -0.56
CA ALA A 89 -0.34 6.15 -1.86
C ALA A 89 0.61 7.17 -2.49
N ASP A 90 0.36 8.47 -2.33
CA ASP A 90 1.23 9.54 -2.83
C ASP A 90 2.58 9.61 -2.08
N VAL A 91 2.57 9.36 -0.76
CA VAL A 91 3.80 9.13 0.02
C VAL A 91 4.58 7.94 -0.53
N LEU A 92 3.91 6.80 -0.78
CA LEU A 92 4.54 5.61 -1.32
C LEU A 92 5.12 5.87 -2.71
N PHE A 93 4.37 6.55 -3.59
CA PHE A 93 4.83 6.90 -4.93
C PHE A 93 6.10 7.74 -4.90
N SER A 94 6.13 8.78 -4.06
CA SER A 94 7.29 9.63 -3.86
C SER A 94 8.51 8.85 -3.34
N LEU A 95 8.29 7.92 -2.40
CA LEU A 95 9.34 7.04 -1.89
C LEU A 95 9.89 6.10 -2.98
N LEU A 96 9.02 5.52 -3.81
CA LEU A 96 9.41 4.66 -4.94
C LEU A 96 10.24 5.45 -5.95
N CYS A 97 9.84 6.69 -6.26
CA CYS A 97 10.60 7.61 -7.12
C CYS A 97 12.01 7.86 -6.58
N ILE A 98 12.16 8.19 -5.29
CA ILE A 98 13.45 8.42 -4.64
C ILE A 98 14.32 7.16 -4.70
N ALA A 99 13.75 5.99 -4.38
CA ALA A 99 14.48 4.74 -4.40
C ALA A 99 15.00 4.40 -5.80
N ASN A 100 14.15 4.53 -6.82
CA ASN A 100 14.50 4.27 -8.21
C ASN A 100 15.63 5.21 -8.69
N GLN A 101 15.57 6.50 -8.36
CA GLN A 101 16.60 7.48 -8.74
C GLN A 101 17.96 7.22 -8.09
N ASN A 102 17.97 6.62 -6.89
CA ASN A 102 19.19 6.33 -6.14
C ASN A 102 19.64 4.87 -6.29
N ASN A 103 19.03 4.09 -7.20
CA ASN A 103 19.32 2.68 -7.43
C ASN A 103 19.19 1.82 -6.15
N ILE A 104 18.18 2.10 -5.33
CA ILE A 104 17.89 1.37 -4.09
C ILE A 104 16.87 0.27 -4.38
N HIS A 105 17.22 -0.98 -4.06
CA HIS A 105 16.29 -2.11 -4.08
C HIS A 105 15.48 -2.14 -2.77
N LEU A 106 14.25 -1.64 -2.78
CA LEU A 106 13.46 -1.43 -1.56
C LEU A 106 13.06 -2.74 -0.89
N SER A 107 12.79 -3.81 -1.65
CA SER A 107 12.46 -5.12 -1.06
C SER A 107 13.59 -5.62 -0.16
N GLU A 108 14.84 -5.53 -0.62
CA GLU A 108 16.01 -5.89 0.19
C GLU A 108 16.24 -4.92 1.35
N ALA A 109 16.10 -3.62 1.12
CA ALA A 109 16.29 -2.61 2.16
C ALA A 109 15.26 -2.79 3.29
N PHE A 110 14.01 -3.09 2.94
CA PHE A 110 12.93 -3.38 3.87
C PHE A 110 13.21 -4.65 4.67
N GLU A 111 13.60 -5.74 4.00
CA GLU A 111 13.95 -7.00 4.67
C GLU A 111 15.09 -6.81 5.68
N LYS A 112 16.19 -6.17 5.27
CA LYS A 112 17.33 -5.84 6.15
C LYS A 112 16.90 -4.97 7.33
N ASN A 113 16.03 -3.98 7.09
CA ASN A 113 15.52 -3.10 8.14
C ASN A 113 14.65 -3.86 9.15
N MET A 114 13.79 -4.76 8.67
CA MET A 114 12.96 -5.61 9.53
C MET A 114 13.80 -6.55 10.37
N GLN A 115 14.79 -7.22 9.78
CA GLN A 115 15.74 -8.06 10.53
C GLN A 115 16.44 -7.23 11.61
N LYS A 116 16.96 -6.05 11.28
CA LYS A 116 17.63 -5.16 12.25
C LYS A 116 16.72 -4.75 13.41
N LYS A 117 15.48 -4.33 13.12
CA LYS A 117 14.51 -3.93 14.14
C LYS A 117 14.13 -5.12 15.03
N THR A 118 13.85 -6.28 14.45
CA THR A 118 13.50 -7.50 15.19
C THR A 118 14.60 -7.89 16.17
N HIS A 119 15.87 -7.86 15.76
CA HIS A 119 16.98 -8.19 16.66
C HIS A 119 17.18 -7.13 17.76
N ARG A 120 17.12 -5.84 17.42
CA ARG A 120 17.33 -4.74 18.39
C ARG A 120 16.21 -4.66 19.43
N ASP A 121 14.97 -4.82 18.98
CA ASP A 121 13.78 -4.50 19.77
C ASP A 121 13.08 -5.75 20.33
N ALA A 122 13.70 -6.94 20.24
CA ALA A 122 13.17 -8.24 20.64
C ALA A 122 12.57 -8.29 22.06
N THR A 123 13.13 -7.51 23.00
CA THR A 123 12.66 -7.41 24.38
C THR A 123 12.12 -6.01 24.72
N ARG A 124 12.52 -4.98 23.96
CA ARG A 124 12.30 -3.57 24.33
C ARG A 124 10.84 -3.15 24.34
N HIS A 125 10.01 -3.68 23.44
CA HIS A 125 8.60 -3.32 23.34
C HIS A 125 7.70 -4.29 24.11
N ARG A 126 7.98 -5.59 24.05
CA ARG A 126 7.22 -6.62 24.77
C ARG A 126 7.30 -6.44 26.29
N ASP A 127 8.48 -6.07 26.78
CA ASP A 127 8.73 -5.98 28.22
C ASP A 127 8.55 -4.52 28.73
N ASN A 128 7.97 -3.63 27.90
CA ASN A 128 7.71 -2.25 28.29
C ASN A 128 6.34 -2.13 28.99
N PRO A 129 6.29 -1.89 30.31
CA PRO A 129 5.03 -1.80 31.05
C PRO A 129 4.14 -0.62 30.63
N LYS A 130 4.68 0.39 29.93
CA LYS A 130 3.88 1.49 29.36
C LYS A 130 3.05 1.07 28.15
N LEU A 131 3.34 -0.09 27.56
CA LEU A 131 2.64 -0.64 26.39
C LEU A 131 1.74 -1.84 26.76
N SER A 132 1.78 -2.26 28.03
CA SER A 132 0.92 -3.29 28.61
C SER A 132 -0.31 -2.62 29.23
N SER A 133 -1.25 -2.19 28.40
CA SER A 133 -2.51 -1.55 28.81
C SER A 133 -3.64 -1.98 27.91
#